data_AF-A0A5C9D0N1-F1
#
_entry.id   AF-A0A5C9D0N1-F1
#
_cell.length_a   1.000
_cell.length_b   1.000
_cell.length_c   1.000
_cell.angle_alpha   90.00
_cell.angle_beta   90.00
_cell.angle_gamma   90.00
#
_symmetry.space_group_name_H-M   'P 1'
#
loop_
_entity.id
_entity.type
_entity.pdbx_description
1 polymer ?
#
loop_
_entity_poly.entity_id
_entity_poly.type
_entity_poly.pdbx_seq_one_letter_code
_entity_poly.pdbx_strand_id
1 'polypeptide(L)'
;MLQQTQVSRVVPKFLAWMNRFPCVEALASASQTEVLALWSGLGYNRRALALKATATAILKDHGGSLPREEAVLRTLPGVGVYTSRAVFAFAFDIPTVFLETNIRTVYIKHFFEGMGKVADSLLYPIAATCLDRSSPARWHNALMDYGAYLKKSEANHGAKATAYRKQSEFRTSFRRVRGEVLKVVLKKGQCDVAMLYETLPFSREEVERSAEALAAEGFLRYGEGILEVLEP
;
A
#
# COMPACT_ATOMS: atom_id res chain seq x y z
N MET A 1 -1.86 4.01 -0.13
CA MET A 1 -2.97 3.32 0.56
C MET A 1 -3.76 2.38 -0.36
N LEU A 2 -4.24 2.85 -1.53
CA LEU A 2 -5.13 2.10 -2.44
C LEU A 2 -4.58 0.80 -3.07
N GLN A 3 -3.26 0.54 -3.04
CA GLN A 3 -2.69 -0.64 -3.72
C GLN A 3 -3.29 -1.98 -3.25
N GLN A 4 -3.78 -2.06 -2.00
CA GLN A 4 -4.28 -3.33 -1.40
C GLN A 4 -5.49 -3.14 -0.49
N THR A 5 -6.12 -1.96 -0.52
CA THR A 5 -7.25 -1.63 0.36
C THR A 5 -8.31 -0.93 -0.46
N GLN A 6 -9.56 -1.37 -0.31
CA GLN A 6 -10.70 -0.81 -1.04
C GLN A 6 -10.89 0.69 -0.73
N VAL A 7 -11.36 1.44 -1.74
CA VAL A 7 -11.55 2.90 -1.68
C VAL A 7 -12.35 3.33 -0.44
N SER A 8 -13.49 2.68 -0.17
CA SER A 8 -14.36 3.01 0.97
C SER A 8 -13.66 2.93 2.33
N ARG A 9 -12.66 2.05 2.48
CA ARG A 9 -11.84 1.96 3.70
C ARG A 9 -10.68 2.94 3.71
N VAL A 10 -10.19 3.34 2.53
CA VAL A 10 -9.06 4.28 2.39
C VAL A 10 -9.50 5.71 2.62
N VAL A 11 -10.66 6.15 2.11
CA VAL A 11 -11.11 7.55 2.20
C VAL A 11 -11.02 8.13 3.63
N PRO A 12 -11.65 7.54 4.66
CA PRO A 12 -11.57 8.11 6.01
C PRO A 12 -10.14 8.12 6.57
N LYS A 13 -9.34 7.12 6.22
CA LYS A 13 -7.93 7.00 6.65
C LYS A 13 -7.04 8.04 5.97
N PHE A 14 -7.26 8.28 4.68
CA PHE A 14 -6.54 9.29 3.91
C PHE A 14 -6.86 10.70 4.42
N LEU A 15 -8.13 11.02 4.68
CA LEU A 15 -8.53 12.32 5.23
C LEU A 15 -7.88 12.57 6.61
N ALA A 16 -7.95 11.61 7.53
CA ALA A 16 -7.30 11.70 8.83
C ALA A 16 -5.76 11.84 8.70
N TRP A 17 -5.16 11.08 7.78
CA TRP A 17 -3.74 11.14 7.49
C TRP A 17 -3.32 12.52 6.99
N MET A 18 -4.00 13.08 5.99
CA MET A 18 -3.66 14.40 5.44
C MET A 18 -3.92 15.53 6.44
N ASN A 19 -4.91 15.38 7.31
CA ASN A 19 -5.13 16.34 8.40
C ASN A 19 -3.96 16.36 9.40
N ARG A 20 -3.37 15.20 9.70
CA ARG A 20 -2.24 15.10 10.64
C ARG A 20 -0.88 15.37 9.99
N PHE A 21 -0.70 14.92 8.75
CA PHE A 21 0.54 14.98 7.98
C PHE A 21 0.28 15.69 6.62
N PRO A 22 0.06 17.01 6.64
CA PRO A 22 -0.30 17.76 5.42
C PRO A 22 0.85 17.89 4.42
N CYS A 23 2.10 17.72 4.88
CA CYS A 23 3.31 17.84 4.07
C CYS A 23 4.34 16.76 4.42
N VAL A 24 5.40 16.69 3.61
CA VAL A 24 6.47 15.70 3.75
C VAL A 24 7.20 15.86 5.08
N GLU A 25 7.46 17.09 5.50
CA GLU A 25 8.10 17.45 6.76
C GLU A 25 7.31 16.93 7.95
N ALA A 26 5.99 17.16 7.96
CA ALA A 26 5.12 16.71 9.03
C ALA A 26 5.13 15.18 9.19
N LEU A 27 5.21 14.43 8.08
CA LEU A 27 5.32 12.97 8.12
C LEU A 27 6.73 12.52 8.54
N ALA A 28 7.78 13.18 8.03
CA ALA A 28 9.17 12.83 8.34
C ALA A 28 9.47 13.00 9.84
N SER A 29 8.92 14.03 10.48
CA SER A 29 9.09 14.33 11.90
C SER A 29 8.13 13.56 12.83
N ALA A 30 7.16 12.82 12.29
CA ALA A 30 6.22 12.03 13.10
C ALA A 30 6.91 10.86 13.81
N SER A 31 6.38 10.42 14.96
CA SER A 31 6.84 9.19 15.59
C SER A 31 6.37 7.95 14.81
N GLN A 32 7.08 6.83 14.95
CA GLN A 32 6.67 5.57 14.36
C GLN A 32 5.29 5.14 14.92
N THR A 33 5.07 5.34 16.22
CA THR A 33 3.79 5.02 16.87
C THR A 33 2.62 5.77 16.22
N GLU A 34 2.78 7.08 15.98
CA GLU A 34 1.71 7.89 15.40
C GLU A 34 1.38 7.48 13.96
N VAL A 35 2.42 7.24 13.15
CA VAL A 35 2.27 6.76 11.77
C VAL A 35 1.53 5.43 11.73
N LEU A 36 1.91 4.47 12.58
CA LEU A 36 1.28 3.16 12.64
C LEU A 36 -0.14 3.21 13.20
N ALA A 37 -0.40 4.09 14.17
CA ALA A 37 -1.74 4.29 14.73
C ALA A 37 -2.72 4.79 13.67
N LEU A 38 -2.34 5.80 12.89
CA LEU A 38 -3.16 6.32 11.79
C LEU A 38 -3.33 5.30 10.65
N TRP A 39 -2.30 4.50 10.37
CA TRP A 39 -2.36 3.43 9.36
C TRP A 39 -3.17 2.20 9.80
N SER A 40 -3.40 2.03 11.10
CA SER A 40 -4.07 0.86 11.66
C SER A 40 -5.40 0.57 10.97
N GLY A 41 -5.63 -0.70 10.64
CA GLY A 41 -6.81 -1.16 9.89
C GLY A 41 -6.67 -1.12 8.36
N LEU A 42 -5.61 -0.55 7.78
CA LEU A 42 -5.33 -0.68 6.34
C LEU A 42 -4.57 -1.96 5.98
N GLY A 43 -3.90 -2.57 6.96
CA GLY A 43 -3.00 -3.72 6.77
C GLY A 43 -1.68 -3.32 6.09
N TYR A 44 -0.75 -4.28 6.00
CA TYR A 44 0.58 -4.08 5.41
C TYR A 44 1.31 -2.88 6.02
N ASN A 45 1.46 -2.89 7.35
CA ASN A 45 2.00 -1.78 8.15
C ASN A 45 3.42 -1.35 7.69
N ARG A 46 4.17 -2.26 7.06
CA ARG A 46 5.51 -1.95 6.51
C ARG A 46 5.47 -0.85 5.45
N ARG A 47 4.34 -0.70 4.75
CA ARG A 47 4.15 0.40 3.80
C ARG A 47 4.02 1.76 4.49
N ALA A 48 3.51 1.81 5.71
CA ALA A 48 3.46 3.04 6.50
C ALA A 48 4.88 3.49 6.88
N LEU A 49 5.70 2.55 7.36
CA LEU A 49 7.09 2.83 7.70
C LEU A 49 7.93 3.18 6.47
N ALA A 50 7.74 2.48 5.36
CA ALA A 50 8.40 2.83 4.09
C ALA A 50 7.98 4.23 3.59
N LEU A 51 6.72 4.62 3.77
CA LEU A 51 6.25 5.95 3.41
C LEU A 51 6.85 7.04 4.31
N LYS A 52 6.97 6.78 5.62
CA LYS A 52 7.70 7.66 6.55
C LYS A 52 9.17 7.79 6.17
N ALA A 53 9.85 6.66 5.94
CA ALA A 53 11.24 6.64 5.52
C ALA A 53 11.45 7.36 4.17
N THR A 54 10.51 7.24 3.24
CA THR A 54 10.49 8.02 2.00
C THR A 54 10.38 9.51 2.27
N ALA A 55 9.48 9.94 3.17
CA ALA A 55 9.36 11.34 3.54
C ALA A 55 10.66 11.87 4.19
N THR A 56 11.28 11.09 5.08
CA THR A 56 12.58 11.42 5.68
C THR A 56 13.68 11.56 4.63
N ALA A 57 13.77 10.64 3.66
CA ALA A 57 14.74 10.71 2.57
C ALA A 57 14.51 11.92 1.65
N ILE A 58 13.25 12.23 1.32
CA ILE A 58 12.91 13.44 0.54
C ILE A 58 13.37 14.71 1.27
N LEU A 59 13.14 14.80 2.58
CA LEU A 59 13.55 15.95 3.36
C LEU A 59 15.08 16.09 3.43
N LYS A 60 15.77 14.99 3.74
CA LYS A 60 17.21 14.97 3.98
C LYS A 60 18.03 15.09 2.69
N ASP A 61 17.68 14.31 1.67
CA ASP A 61 18.51 14.10 0.49
C ASP A 61 18.03 14.92 -0.72
N HIS A 62 16.80 15.46 -0.67
CA HIS A 62 16.17 16.19 -1.76
C HIS A 62 15.56 17.55 -1.35
N GLY A 63 15.88 18.05 -0.15
CA GLY A 63 15.48 19.38 0.31
C GLY A 63 13.96 19.57 0.43
N GLY A 64 13.23 18.50 0.76
CA GLY A 64 11.76 18.52 0.91
C GLY A 64 10.98 18.42 -0.40
N SER A 65 11.66 18.42 -1.55
CA SER A 65 11.03 18.35 -2.87
C SER A 65 11.08 16.93 -3.45
N LEU A 66 9.96 16.48 -4.02
CA LEU A 66 9.92 15.20 -4.72
C LEU A 66 10.89 15.21 -5.92
N PRO A 67 11.73 14.16 -6.09
CA PRO A 67 12.59 14.03 -7.26
C PRO A 67 11.81 14.05 -8.57
N ARG A 68 12.30 14.80 -9.55
CA ARG A 68 11.71 14.91 -10.90
C ARG A 68 12.31 13.93 -11.91
N GLU A 69 13.03 12.91 -11.44
CA GLU A 69 13.56 11.82 -12.25
C GLU A 69 13.03 10.47 -11.75
N GLU A 70 12.47 9.63 -12.63
CA GLU A 70 11.86 8.35 -12.26
C GLU A 70 12.89 7.43 -11.58
N ALA A 71 14.12 7.41 -12.11
CA ALA A 71 15.21 6.60 -11.56
C ALA A 71 15.54 6.97 -10.12
N VAL A 72 15.59 8.27 -9.79
CA VAL A 72 15.81 8.77 -8.44
C VAL A 72 14.59 8.49 -7.56
N LEU A 73 13.38 8.70 -8.06
CA LEU A 73 12.17 8.41 -7.28
C LEU A 73 12.08 6.92 -6.89
N ARG A 74 12.60 6.02 -7.74
CA ARG A 74 12.68 4.57 -7.48
C ARG A 74 13.73 4.17 -6.43
N THR A 75 14.66 5.04 -6.05
CA THR A 75 15.60 4.74 -4.96
C THR A 75 14.96 4.93 -3.59
N LEU A 76 13.80 5.60 -3.53
CA LEU A 76 13.10 5.87 -2.27
C LEU A 76 12.49 4.58 -1.67
N PRO A 77 12.49 4.44 -0.33
CA PRO A 77 11.99 3.25 0.36
C PRO A 77 10.56 2.84 -0.03
N GLY A 78 10.41 1.65 -0.62
CA GLY A 78 9.10 1.12 -1.00
C GLY A 78 8.49 1.71 -2.27
N VAL A 79 9.25 2.53 -3.02
CA VAL A 79 8.82 3.08 -4.31
C VAL A 79 9.30 2.18 -5.46
N GLY A 80 8.40 1.33 -5.96
CA GLY A 80 8.65 0.51 -7.15
C GLY A 80 8.34 1.23 -8.47
N VAL A 81 8.54 0.52 -9.59
CA VAL A 81 8.22 0.99 -10.96
C VAL A 81 6.79 1.49 -11.07
N TYR A 82 5.82 0.75 -10.53
CA TYR A 82 4.42 1.18 -10.54
C TYR A 82 4.22 2.52 -9.82
N THR A 83 4.76 2.64 -8.60
CA THR A 83 4.49 3.82 -7.76
C THR A 83 5.18 5.06 -8.31
N SER A 84 6.42 4.92 -8.77
CA SER A 84 7.16 6.02 -9.39
C SER A 84 6.44 6.56 -10.64
N ARG A 85 6.02 5.68 -11.55
CA ARG A 85 5.26 6.09 -12.74
C ARG A 85 3.90 6.68 -12.40
N ALA A 86 3.18 6.09 -11.46
CA ALA A 86 1.91 6.66 -11.00
C ALA A 86 2.08 8.07 -10.42
N VAL A 87 3.11 8.31 -9.60
CA VAL A 87 3.43 9.65 -9.09
C VAL A 87 3.74 10.61 -10.25
N PHE A 88 4.50 10.18 -11.24
CA PHE A 88 4.79 10.98 -12.43
C PHE A 88 3.54 11.36 -13.21
N ALA A 89 2.67 10.39 -13.47
CA ALA A 89 1.43 10.63 -14.20
C ALA A 89 0.45 11.53 -13.42
N PHE A 90 0.28 11.33 -12.11
CA PHE A 90 -0.75 12.07 -11.36
C PHE A 90 -0.26 13.37 -10.74
N ALA A 91 0.99 13.44 -10.27
CA ALA A 91 1.50 14.61 -9.55
C ALA A 91 2.24 15.58 -10.48
N PHE A 92 2.88 15.06 -11.53
CA PHE A 92 3.66 15.86 -12.48
C PHE A 92 3.04 15.95 -13.87
N ASP A 93 1.92 15.25 -14.11
CA ASP A 93 1.27 15.12 -15.42
C ASP A 93 2.23 14.68 -16.53
N ILE A 94 3.21 13.83 -16.17
CA ILE A 94 4.21 13.29 -17.11
C ILE A 94 3.70 11.97 -17.69
N PRO A 95 3.69 11.81 -19.03
CA PRO A 95 3.21 10.59 -19.66
C PRO A 95 4.12 9.40 -19.34
N THR A 96 3.61 8.50 -18.50
CA THR A 96 4.26 7.23 -18.16
C THR A 96 3.26 6.09 -18.28
N VAL A 97 3.76 4.86 -18.44
CA VAL A 97 2.90 3.67 -18.57
C VAL A 97 3.03 2.81 -17.33
N PHE A 98 1.93 2.59 -16.63
CA PHE A 98 1.85 1.65 -15.52
C PHE A 98 0.56 0.85 -15.58
N LEU A 99 0.58 -0.35 -14.99
CA LEU A 99 -0.55 -1.25 -14.97
C LEU A 99 -0.95 -1.53 -13.51
N GLU A 100 -2.16 -1.14 -13.11
CA GLU A 100 -2.84 -1.69 -11.93
C GLU A 100 -4.01 -2.60 -12.34
N THR A 101 -4.78 -3.06 -11.37
CA THR A 101 -5.80 -4.08 -11.57
C THR A 101 -6.97 -3.65 -12.45
N ASN A 102 -7.40 -2.39 -12.43
CA ASN A 102 -8.50 -1.88 -13.25
C ASN A 102 -8.02 -1.59 -14.68
N ILE A 103 -6.85 -0.99 -14.85
CA ILE A 103 -6.19 -0.78 -16.15
C ILE A 103 -5.98 -2.14 -16.85
N ARG A 104 -5.50 -3.16 -16.13
CA ARG A 104 -5.41 -4.53 -16.68
C ARG A 104 -6.77 -5.08 -17.11
N THR A 105 -7.83 -4.84 -16.34
CA THR A 105 -9.20 -5.24 -16.73
C THR A 105 -9.59 -4.64 -18.07
N VAL A 106 -9.35 -3.34 -18.28
CA VAL A 106 -9.70 -2.65 -19.53
C VAL A 106 -8.95 -3.24 -20.71
N TYR A 107 -7.62 -3.34 -20.63
CA TYR A 107 -6.84 -3.86 -21.76
C TYR A 107 -7.12 -5.35 -22.05
N ILE A 108 -7.28 -6.18 -21.01
CA ILE A 108 -7.62 -7.59 -21.22
C ILE A 108 -9.01 -7.73 -21.82
N LYS A 109 -9.99 -6.92 -21.39
CA LYS A 109 -11.34 -6.93 -21.98
C LYS A 109 -11.29 -6.60 -23.47
N HIS A 110 -10.62 -5.52 -23.87
CA HIS A 110 -10.72 -5.02 -25.24
C HIS A 110 -9.74 -5.65 -26.24
N PHE A 111 -8.59 -6.14 -25.77
CA PHE A 111 -7.53 -6.64 -26.65
C PHE A 111 -7.25 -8.14 -26.52
N PHE A 112 -7.75 -8.80 -25.46
CA PHE A 112 -7.47 -10.20 -25.16
C PHE A 112 -8.71 -10.98 -24.71
N GLU A 113 -9.90 -10.56 -25.17
CA GLU A 113 -11.13 -11.32 -24.94
C GLU A 113 -11.00 -12.74 -25.50
N GLY A 114 -11.58 -13.72 -24.81
CA GLY A 114 -11.43 -15.14 -25.18
C GLY A 114 -10.06 -15.78 -24.91
N MET A 115 -9.01 -15.00 -24.64
CA MET A 115 -7.69 -15.56 -24.31
C MET A 115 -7.62 -16.09 -22.86
N GLY A 116 -6.65 -16.97 -22.63
CA GLY A 116 -6.30 -17.53 -21.31
C GLY A 116 -5.55 -16.53 -20.42
N LYS A 117 -4.43 -16.96 -19.83
CA LYS A 117 -3.59 -16.06 -19.02
C LYS A 117 -2.87 -15.03 -19.90
N VAL A 118 -2.91 -13.76 -19.50
CA VAL A 118 -2.28 -12.65 -20.23
C VAL A 118 -1.14 -12.08 -19.39
N ALA A 119 0.07 -12.10 -19.96
CA ALA A 119 1.26 -11.54 -19.31
C ALA A 119 1.33 -10.02 -19.50
N ASP A 120 1.91 -9.31 -18.52
CA ASP A 120 2.09 -7.86 -18.60
C ASP A 120 2.96 -7.44 -19.81
N SER A 121 3.86 -8.30 -20.29
CA SER A 121 4.67 -8.06 -21.49
C SER A 121 3.85 -7.87 -22.76
N LEU A 122 2.63 -8.42 -22.82
CA LEU A 122 1.68 -8.20 -23.91
C LEU A 122 0.85 -6.93 -23.71
N LEU A 123 0.61 -6.54 -22.45
CA LEU A 123 -0.21 -5.38 -22.10
C LEU A 123 0.55 -4.06 -22.24
N TYR A 124 1.82 -4.02 -21.85
CA TYR A 124 2.63 -2.79 -21.84
C TYR A 124 2.74 -2.12 -23.22
N PRO A 125 3.00 -2.84 -24.33
CA PRO A 125 3.06 -2.22 -25.66
C PRO A 125 1.74 -1.56 -26.06
N ILE A 126 0.61 -2.22 -25.82
CA ILE A 126 -0.72 -1.66 -26.12
C ILE A 126 -0.99 -0.43 -25.25
N ALA A 127 -0.68 -0.51 -23.96
CA ALA A 127 -0.85 0.62 -23.05
C ALA A 127 0.02 1.83 -23.44
N ALA A 128 1.22 1.59 -23.96
CA ALA A 128 2.10 2.65 -24.47
C ALA A 128 1.54 3.30 -25.75
N THR A 129 0.96 2.52 -26.66
CA THR A 129 0.32 3.02 -27.87
C THR A 129 -0.95 3.82 -27.58
N CYS A 130 -1.76 3.39 -26.62
CA CYS A 130 -3.01 4.05 -26.26
C CYS A 130 -2.84 5.28 -25.35
N LEU A 131 -1.66 5.49 -24.76
CA LEU A 131 -1.42 6.54 -23.78
C LEU A 131 -1.71 7.93 -24.37
N ASP A 132 -2.69 8.63 -23.79
CA ASP A 132 -2.86 10.06 -24.03
C ASP A 132 -1.69 10.82 -23.40
N ARG A 133 -0.82 11.34 -24.26
CA ARG A 133 0.36 12.11 -23.86
C ARG A 133 0.06 13.56 -23.51
N SER A 134 -1.12 14.06 -23.88
CA SER A 134 -1.56 15.43 -23.61
C SER A 134 -2.29 15.58 -22.28
N SER A 135 -2.84 14.48 -21.75
CA SER A 135 -3.56 14.47 -20.47
C SER A 135 -3.39 13.12 -19.75
N PRO A 136 -2.16 12.73 -19.38
CA PRO A 136 -1.87 11.41 -18.82
C PRO A 136 -2.58 11.16 -17.48
N ALA A 137 -2.71 12.15 -16.59
CA ALA A 137 -3.45 11.98 -15.34
C ALA A 137 -4.92 11.62 -15.60
N ARG A 138 -5.57 12.36 -16.50
CA ARG A 138 -6.98 12.14 -16.87
C ARG A 138 -7.18 10.77 -17.52
N TRP A 139 -6.28 10.39 -18.42
CA TRP A 139 -6.29 9.09 -19.09
C TRP A 139 -6.26 7.92 -18.11
N HIS A 140 -5.32 7.95 -17.15
CA HIS A 140 -5.22 6.89 -16.16
C HIS A 140 -6.41 6.88 -15.20
N ASN A 141 -6.94 8.03 -14.78
CA ASN A 141 -8.17 8.08 -13.97
C ASN A 141 -9.35 7.47 -14.72
N ALA A 142 -9.55 7.82 -16.00
CA ALA A 142 -10.62 7.26 -16.82
C ALA A 142 -10.50 5.73 -16.97
N LEU A 143 -9.29 5.21 -17.21
CA LEU A 143 -9.07 3.76 -17.29
C LEU A 143 -9.32 3.05 -15.96
N MET A 144 -8.92 3.67 -14.83
CA MET A 144 -9.15 3.10 -13.51
C MET A 144 -10.64 3.04 -13.16
N ASP A 145 -11.38 4.12 -13.43
CA ASP A 145 -12.84 4.18 -13.22
C ASP A 145 -13.57 3.21 -14.13
N TYR A 146 -13.19 3.16 -15.40
CA TYR A 146 -13.79 2.24 -16.37
C TYR A 146 -13.51 0.77 -16.00
N GLY A 147 -12.28 0.43 -15.61
CA GLY A 147 -11.96 -0.93 -15.18
C GLY A 147 -12.67 -1.32 -13.88
N ALA A 148 -12.93 -0.37 -12.98
CA ALA A 148 -13.75 -0.60 -11.78
C ALA A 148 -15.23 -0.81 -12.16
N TYR A 149 -15.76 -0.04 -13.11
CA TYR A 149 -17.10 -0.22 -13.65
C TYR A 149 -17.27 -1.60 -14.29
N LEU A 150 -16.36 -2.03 -15.18
CA LEU A 150 -16.40 -3.34 -15.83
C LEU A 150 -16.46 -4.50 -14.83
N LYS A 151 -15.70 -4.41 -13.72
CA LYS A 151 -15.73 -5.43 -12.66
C LYS A 151 -17.10 -5.55 -11.98
N LYS A 152 -17.91 -4.50 -12.00
CA LYS A 152 -19.25 -4.45 -11.40
C LYS A 152 -20.34 -4.78 -12.42
N SER A 153 -20.25 -4.27 -13.64
CA SER A 153 -21.27 -4.40 -14.67
C SER A 153 -21.18 -5.69 -15.48
N GLU A 154 -19.98 -6.25 -15.61
CA GLU A 154 -19.70 -7.42 -16.44
C GLU A 154 -18.96 -8.48 -15.62
N ALA A 155 -17.62 -8.52 -15.71
CA ALA A 155 -16.79 -9.49 -15.03
C ALA A 155 -15.42 -8.91 -14.67
N ASN A 156 -14.71 -9.58 -13.76
CA ASN A 156 -13.32 -9.24 -13.45
C ASN A 156 -12.35 -9.81 -14.51
N HIS A 157 -12.31 -9.20 -15.70
CA HIS A 157 -11.40 -9.60 -16.78
C HIS A 157 -9.92 -9.60 -16.34
N GLY A 158 -9.56 -8.69 -15.42
CA GLY A 158 -8.23 -8.61 -14.81
C GLY A 158 -7.77 -9.90 -14.09
N ALA A 159 -8.68 -10.81 -13.73
CA ALA A 159 -8.33 -12.11 -13.15
C ALA A 159 -7.51 -13.01 -14.10
N LYS A 160 -7.55 -12.72 -15.40
CA LYS A 160 -6.73 -13.38 -16.43
C LYS A 160 -5.28 -12.90 -16.46
N ALA A 161 -4.94 -11.78 -15.81
CA ALA A 161 -3.55 -11.36 -15.73
C ALA A 161 -2.69 -12.44 -15.04
N THR A 162 -1.52 -12.73 -15.58
CA THR A 162 -0.58 -13.71 -14.98
C THR A 162 -0.15 -13.29 -13.57
N ALA A 163 -0.03 -11.98 -13.35
CA ALA A 163 0.29 -11.38 -12.06
C ALA A 163 -0.88 -11.41 -11.05
N TYR A 164 -2.10 -11.76 -11.48
CA TYR A 164 -3.27 -11.75 -10.60
C TYR A 164 -3.10 -12.76 -9.46
N ARG A 165 -3.34 -12.30 -8.23
CA ARG A 165 -3.40 -13.12 -7.03
C ARG A 165 -4.67 -12.79 -6.28
N LYS A 166 -5.51 -13.79 -6.03
CA LYS A 166 -6.72 -13.62 -5.20
C LYS A 166 -6.26 -13.48 -3.75
N GLN A 167 -6.54 -12.33 -3.17
CA GLN A 167 -6.21 -12.07 -1.77
C GLN A 167 -7.28 -12.69 -0.87
N SER A 168 -6.86 -13.35 0.21
CA SER A 168 -7.80 -13.85 1.21
C SER A 168 -8.53 -12.71 1.90
N GLU A 169 -9.74 -13.00 2.39
CA GLU A 169 -10.54 -12.01 3.12
C GLU A 169 -9.77 -11.51 4.35
N PHE A 170 -9.81 -10.21 4.59
CA PHE A 170 -9.07 -9.63 5.72
C PHE A 170 -9.51 -10.23 7.06
N ARG A 171 -10.81 -10.46 7.24
CA ARG A 171 -11.44 -10.89 8.51
C ARG A 171 -10.91 -12.23 9.04
N THR A 172 -10.54 -13.13 8.13
CA THR A 172 -10.04 -14.48 8.43
C THR A 172 -8.54 -14.60 8.22
N SER A 173 -7.85 -13.50 7.88
CA SER A 173 -6.42 -13.55 7.56
C SER A 173 -5.53 -13.28 8.76
N PHE A 174 -4.33 -13.87 8.75
CA PHE A 174 -3.24 -13.60 9.69
C PHE A 174 -2.91 -12.09 9.84
N ARG A 175 -3.20 -11.29 8.81
CA ARG A 175 -3.03 -9.82 8.84
C ARG A 175 -3.93 -9.14 9.86
N ARG A 176 -5.09 -9.73 10.18
CA ARG A 176 -6.00 -9.22 11.22
C ARG A 176 -5.38 -9.41 12.60
N VAL A 177 -4.91 -10.63 12.93
CA VAL A 177 -4.29 -10.94 14.21
C VAL A 177 -3.12 -9.98 14.47
N ARG A 178 -2.20 -9.89 13.51
CA ARG A 178 -1.08 -8.95 13.55
C ARG A 178 -1.50 -7.50 13.75
N GLY A 179 -2.57 -7.07 13.09
CA GLY A 179 -3.08 -5.70 13.21
C GLY A 179 -3.59 -5.39 14.61
N GLU A 180 -4.31 -6.32 15.24
CA GLU A 180 -4.83 -6.14 16.60
C GLU A 180 -3.72 -6.23 17.66
N VAL A 181 -2.77 -7.17 17.52
CA VAL A 181 -1.57 -7.23 18.39
C VAL A 181 -0.83 -5.90 18.36
N LEU A 182 -0.47 -5.42 17.16
CA LEU A 182 0.25 -4.16 17.02
C LEU A 182 -0.54 -2.99 17.61
N LYS A 183 -1.86 -2.94 17.41
CA LYS A 183 -2.73 -1.88 17.94
C LYS A 183 -2.72 -1.83 19.46
N VAL A 184 -2.74 -2.98 20.15
CA VAL A 184 -2.68 -3.01 21.62
C VAL A 184 -1.32 -2.52 22.11
N VAL A 185 -0.23 -3.02 21.53
CA VAL A 185 1.13 -2.63 21.92
C VAL A 185 1.36 -1.13 21.67
N LEU A 186 0.94 -0.60 20.52
CA LEU A 186 1.01 0.84 20.21
C LEU A 186 0.26 1.71 21.21
N LYS A 187 -0.88 1.25 21.73
CA LYS A 187 -1.67 2.00 22.71
C LYS A 187 -1.00 2.00 24.09
N LYS A 188 -0.29 0.92 24.44
CA LYS A 188 0.34 0.74 25.75
C LYS A 188 1.80 1.21 25.79
N GLY A 189 2.45 1.34 24.63
CA GLY A 189 3.89 1.55 24.50
C GLY A 189 4.68 0.26 24.74
N GLN A 190 4.37 -0.43 25.85
CA GLN A 190 4.94 -1.72 26.22
C GLN A 190 3.89 -2.59 26.92
N CYS A 191 3.92 -3.90 26.70
CA CYS A 191 3.10 -4.84 27.47
C CYS A 191 3.66 -6.25 27.49
N ASP A 192 3.26 -7.01 28.51
CA ASP A 192 3.44 -8.47 28.54
C ASP A 192 2.55 -9.15 27.49
N VAL A 193 3.10 -10.12 26.76
CA VAL A 193 2.38 -10.93 25.78
C VAL A 193 1.22 -11.70 26.42
N ALA A 194 1.33 -12.06 27.71
CA ALA A 194 0.27 -12.72 28.46
C ALA A 194 -1.02 -11.89 28.49
N MET A 195 -0.89 -10.56 28.58
CA MET A 195 -2.05 -9.65 28.52
C MET A 195 -2.78 -9.73 27.18
N LEU A 196 -2.04 -9.98 26.09
CA LEU A 196 -2.65 -10.14 24.77
C LEU A 196 -3.49 -11.41 24.67
N TYR A 197 -3.12 -12.48 25.37
CA TYR A 197 -3.90 -13.73 25.42
C TYR A 197 -5.26 -13.53 26.08
N GLU A 198 -5.32 -12.66 27.09
CA GLU A 198 -6.55 -12.37 27.82
C GLU A 198 -7.43 -11.35 27.08
N THR A 199 -6.80 -10.42 26.34
CA THR A 199 -7.50 -9.28 25.74
C THR A 199 -7.96 -9.54 24.31
N LEU A 200 -7.22 -10.35 23.55
CA LEU A 200 -7.49 -10.56 22.13
C LEU A 200 -8.26 -11.87 21.89
N PRO A 201 -9.25 -11.87 20.97
CA PRO A 201 -10.04 -13.06 20.66
C PRO A 201 -9.31 -13.99 19.66
N PHE A 202 -8.04 -14.32 19.94
CA PHE A 202 -7.17 -15.16 19.11
C PHE A 202 -6.47 -16.22 19.98
N SER A 203 -6.01 -17.30 19.35
CA SER A 203 -5.25 -18.33 20.09
C SER A 203 -3.89 -17.78 20.54
N ARG A 204 -3.31 -18.38 21.59
CA ARG A 204 -1.95 -18.03 22.04
C ARG A 204 -0.93 -18.17 20.91
N GLU A 205 -1.01 -19.26 20.14
CA GLU A 205 -0.15 -19.51 18.98
C GLU A 205 -0.26 -18.42 17.92
N GLU A 206 -1.49 -17.96 17.61
CA GLU A 206 -1.71 -16.89 16.64
C GLU A 206 -1.11 -15.55 17.10
N VAL A 207 -1.22 -15.24 18.40
CA VAL A 207 -0.67 -14.03 19.01
C VAL A 207 0.86 -14.08 19.03
N GLU A 208 1.45 -15.18 19.48
CA GLU A 208 2.91 -15.40 19.54
C GLU A 208 3.54 -15.28 18.15
N ARG A 209 3.01 -16.04 17.18
CA ARG A 209 3.46 -15.97 15.79
C ARG A 209 3.33 -14.55 15.21
N SER A 210 2.31 -13.80 15.62
CA SER A 210 2.12 -12.41 15.20
C SER A 210 3.15 -11.48 15.83
N ALA A 211 3.42 -11.65 17.13
CA ALA A 211 4.43 -10.91 17.89
C ALA A 211 5.83 -11.11 17.28
N GLU A 212 6.24 -12.36 17.06
CA GLU A 212 7.51 -12.72 16.41
C GLU A 212 7.63 -12.10 15.02
N ALA A 213 6.58 -12.20 14.20
CA ALA A 213 6.60 -11.62 12.85
C ALA A 213 6.68 -10.09 12.88
N LEU A 214 6.02 -9.43 13.83
CA LEU A 214 6.11 -7.98 14.01
C LEU A 214 7.51 -7.57 14.50
N ALA A 215 8.14 -8.38 15.36
CA ALA A 215 9.49 -8.13 15.84
C ALA A 215 10.54 -8.32 14.74
N ALA A 216 10.47 -9.42 13.98
CA ALA A 216 11.35 -9.68 12.85
C ALA A 216 11.27 -8.62 11.74
N GLU A 217 10.11 -7.96 11.61
CA GLU A 217 9.91 -6.87 10.66
C GLU A 217 10.27 -5.48 11.24
N GLY A 218 10.71 -5.40 12.50
CA GLY A 218 11.17 -4.17 13.14
C GLY A 218 10.06 -3.23 13.63
N PHE A 219 8.84 -3.73 13.82
CA PHE A 219 7.77 -2.93 14.43
C PHE A 219 7.89 -2.88 15.96
N LEU A 220 8.29 -4.01 16.54
CA LEU A 220 8.32 -4.24 17.98
C LEU A 220 9.66 -4.86 18.38
N ARG A 221 10.04 -4.71 19.64
CA ARG A 221 10.98 -5.62 20.31
C ARG A 221 10.15 -6.70 21.00
N TYR A 222 10.58 -7.96 20.88
CA TYR A 222 9.98 -9.06 21.61
C TYR A 222 11.06 -9.89 22.31
N GLY A 223 10.98 -10.00 23.63
CA GLY A 223 11.92 -10.77 24.44
C GLY A 223 11.43 -10.89 25.88
N GLU A 224 11.72 -12.02 26.53
CA GLU A 224 11.31 -12.31 27.92
C GLU A 224 9.79 -12.13 28.17
N GLY A 225 8.96 -12.39 27.15
CA GLY A 225 7.51 -12.20 27.22
C GLY A 225 7.06 -10.74 27.08
N ILE A 226 7.97 -9.79 26.91
CA ILE A 226 7.66 -8.36 26.81
C ILE A 226 7.70 -7.88 25.36
N LEU A 227 6.63 -7.17 24.97
CA LEU A 227 6.50 -6.47 23.69
C LEU A 227 6.62 -4.98 23.90
N GLU A 228 7.48 -4.33 23.12
CA GLU A 228 7.73 -2.88 23.18
C GLU A 228 7.75 -2.29 21.77
N VAL A 229 7.15 -1.11 21.58
CA VAL A 229 7.22 -0.40 20.29
C VAL A 229 8.64 0.09 20.03
N LEU A 230 9.16 -0.16 18.84
CA LEU A 230 10.41 0.46 18.40
C LEU A 230 10.14 1.87 17.88
N GLU A 231 10.73 2.87 18.53
CA GLU A 231 10.91 4.20 17.95
C GLU A 231 12.33 4.29 17.38
N PRO A 232 12.51 4.76 16.13
CA PRO A 232 13.82 4.94 15.51
C PRO A 232 14.64 6.08 16.12
#